data_AF-A0A2I8A1A9-F1
#
_entry.id   AF-A0A2I8A1A9-F1
#
_cell.length_a   1.000
_cell.length_b   1.000
_cell.length_c   1.000
_cell.angle_alpha   90.00
_cell.angle_beta   90.00
_cell.angle_gamma   90.00
#
_symmetry.space_group_name_H-M   'P 1'
#
loop_
_entity.id
_entity.type
_entity.pdbx_description
1 polymer ?
#
loop_
_entity_poly.entity_id
_entity_poly.type
_entity_poly.pdbx_seq_one_letter_code
_entity_poly.pdbx_strand_id
1 'polypeptide(L)' 'MIPTLILAWIVFIIVWRILKATISNALMIAAILILLHIGFGITPQDIWQQIMRLIQTVSKLNLGN' A
#
# COMPACT_ATOMS: atom_id res chain seq x y z
N MET A 1 -32.41 -14.70 3.46
CA MET A 1 -32.29 -15.45 4.72
C MET A 1 -31.63 -14.53 5.74
N ILE A 2 -32.17 -14.38 6.96
CA ILE A 2 -31.67 -13.43 7.97
C ILE A 2 -30.14 -13.54 8.27
N PRO A 3 -29.51 -14.75 8.33
CA PRO A 3 -28.08 -14.86 8.64
C PRO A 3 -27.14 -14.21 7.62
N THR A 4 -27.52 -14.19 6.34
CA THR A 4 -26.67 -13.59 5.29
C THR A 4 -26.61 -12.08 5.40
N LEU A 5 -27.68 -11.45 5.91
CA LEU A 5 -27.74 -10.00 6.11
C LEU A 5 -26.82 -9.56 7.26
N ILE A 6 -26.75 -10.35 8.33
CA ILE A 6 -25.86 -10.13 9.48
C ILE A 6 -24.40 -10.25 9.05
N LEU A 7 -24.08 -11.28 8.25
CA LEU A 7 -22.72 -11.47 7.75
C LEU A 7 -22.27 -10.32 6.85
N ALA A 8 -23.13 -9.88 5.92
CA ALA A 8 -22.83 -8.74 5.04
C ALA A 8 -22.61 -7.45 5.83
N TRP A 9 -23.39 -7.22 6.90
CA TRP A 9 -23.23 -6.06 7.77
C TRP A 9 -21.88 -6.04 8.51
N ILE A 10 -21.44 -7.19 9.02
CA ILE A 10 -20.13 -7.32 9.68
C ILE A 10 -19.00 -7.03 8.70
N VAL A 11 -19.04 -7.61 7.51
CA VAL A 11 -18.04 -7.36 6.46
C VAL A 11 -18.03 -5.88 6.07
N PHE A 12 -19.20 -5.26 5.92
CA PHE A 12 -19.31 -3.84 5.60
C PHE A 12 -18.63 -2.95 6.67
N ILE A 13 -18.84 -3.23 7.96
CA ILE A 13 -18.19 -2.51 9.06
C ILE A 13 -16.67 -2.69 9.01
N ILE A 14 -16.19 -3.91 8.78
CA ILE A 14 -14.75 -4.21 8.69
C ILE A 14 -14.13 -3.45 7.52
N VAL A 15 -14.73 -3.52 6.34
CA VAL A 15 -14.28 -2.81 5.14
C VAL A 15 -14.26 -1.30 5.39
N TRP A 16 -15.28 -0.75 6.03
CA TRP A 16 -15.35 0.68 6.35
C TRP A 16 -14.26 1.11 7.34
N ARG A 17 -13.94 0.28 8.34
CA ARG A 17 -12.82 0.53 9.27
C ARG A 17 -11.47 0.50 8.55
N ILE A 18 -11.25 -0.52 7.72
CA ILE A 18 -10.02 -0.65 6.93
C ILE A 18 -9.89 0.52 5.98
N LEU A 19 -10.95 0.90 5.27
CA LEU A 19 -10.95 1.99 4.33
C LEU A 19 -10.53 3.31 4.98
N LYS A 20 -11.09 3.66 6.15
CA LYS A 20 -10.68 4.87 6.89
C LYS A 20 -9.21 4.82 7.30
N ALA A 21 -8.73 3.66 7.76
CA ALA A 21 -7.32 3.49 8.12
C ALA A 21 -6.41 3.61 6.89
N THR A 22 -6.79 2.99 5.77
CA THR A 22 -6.08 3.07 4.50
C THR A 22 -6.06 4.49 3.96
N ILE A 23 -7.16 5.25 4.03
CA ILE A 23 -7.19 6.65 3.59
C ILE A 23 -6.24 7.51 4.43
N SER A 24 -6.24 7.35 5.75
CA SER A 24 -5.32 8.11 6.62
C SER A 24 -3.86 7.77 6.33
N ASN A 25 -3.54 6.48 6.17
CA ASN A 25 -2.19 6.05 5.79
C ASN A 25 -1.82 6.53 4.38
N ALA A 26 -2.73 6.42 3.43
CA ALA A 26 -2.51 6.85 2.05
C ALA A 26 -2.32 8.36 1.98
N LEU A 27 -3.01 9.15 2.80
CA LEU A 27 -2.82 10.59 2.89
C LEU A 27 -1.42 10.93 3.41
N MET A 28 -0.96 10.23 4.45
CA MET A 28 0.39 10.42 5.00
C MET A 28 1.47 10.02 3.99
N ILE A 29 1.28 8.87 3.32
CA ILE A 29 2.18 8.41 2.25
C ILE A 29 2.17 9.40 1.09
N ALA A 30 0.99 9.88 0.67
CA ALA A 30 0.88 10.89 -0.38
C ALA A 30 1.57 12.20 0.01
N ALA A 31 1.43 12.65 1.25
CA ALA A 31 2.14 13.82 1.75
C ALA A 31 3.66 13.64 1.67
N ILE A 32 4.18 12.48 2.12
CA ILE A 32 5.61 12.15 2.01
C ILE A 32 6.05 12.08 0.55
N LEU A 33 5.27 11.43 -0.33
CA LEU A 33 5.55 11.31 -1.76
C LEU A 33 5.58 12.67 -2.45
N ILE A 34 4.64 13.56 -2.12
CA ILE A 34 4.59 14.93 -2.65
C ILE A 34 5.81 15.72 -2.17
N LEU A 35 6.16 15.60 -0.90
CA LEU A 35 7.33 16.28 -0.33
C LEU A 35 8.63 15.79 -0.98
N LEU A 36 8.73 14.48 -1.21
CA LEU A 36 9.86 13.84 -1.90
C LEU A 36 9.89 14.22 -3.39
N HIS A 37 8.73 14.30 -4.04
CA HIS A 37 8.61 14.73 -5.43
C HIS A 37 9.06 16.19 -5.62
N ILE A 38 8.68 17.08 -4.70
CA ILE A 38 9.06 18.49 -4.73
C ILE A 38 10.53 18.68 -4.33
N GLY A 39 11.01 17.96 -3.31
CA GLY A 39 12.37 18.12 -2.78
C GLY A 39 13.45 17.40 -3.59
N PHE A 40 13.14 16.25 -4.17
CA PHE A 40 14.11 15.39 -4.86
C PHE A 40 13.77 15.13 -6.34
N GLY A 41 12.60 15.59 -6.83
CA GLY A 41 12.18 15.36 -8.22
C GLY A 41 11.76 13.92 -8.53
N ILE A 42 11.68 13.05 -7.52
CA ILE A 42 11.45 11.60 -7.68
C ILE A 42 9.96 11.34 -7.82
N THR A 43 9.56 10.55 -8.82
CA THR A 43 8.14 10.15 -8.96
C THR A 43 7.83 8.91 -8.12
N PRO A 44 6.57 8.70 -7.68
CA PRO A 44 6.16 7.46 -7.02
C PRO A 44 6.47 6.21 -7.85
N GLN A 45 6.45 6.34 -9.18
CA GLN A 45 6.80 5.28 -10.13
C GLN A 45 8.26 4.86 -9.99
N ASP A 46 9.18 5.82 -9.85
CA ASP A 46 10.62 5.54 -9.68
C ASP A 46 10.89 4.76 -8.38
N ILE A 47 10.23 5.14 -7.28
CA ILE A 47 10.34 4.46 -5.99
C ILE A 47 9.91 2.99 -6.12
N TRP A 48 8.78 2.76 -6.78
CA TRP A 48 8.28 1.40 -7.00
C TRP A 48 9.23 0.56 -7.85
N GLN A 49 9.77 1.13 -8.93
CA GLN A 49 10.78 0.48 -9.75
C GLN A 49 12.04 0.14 -8.95
N GLN A 50 12.47 1.03 -8.05
CA GLN A 50 13.64 0.83 -7.21
C GLN A 50 13.43 -0.29 -6.17
N ILE A 51 12.24 -0.36 -5.58
CA ILE A 51 11.84 -1.46 -4.70
C ILE A 51 11.85 -2.79 -5.47
N MET A 52 11.28 -2.82 -6.67
CA MET A 52 11.26 -4.02 -7.52
C MET A 52 12.67 -4.48 -7.89
N ARG A 53 13.57 -3.55 -8.22
CA ARG A 53 14.99 -3.87 -8.47
C ARG A 53 15.67 -4.45 -7.23
N LEU A 54 15.38 -3.90 -6.05
CA LEU A 54 15.92 -4.38 -4.78
C LEU A 54 15.45 -5.82 -4.51
N ILE A 55 14.14 -6.09 -4.64
CA ILE A 55 13.57 -7.43 -4.48
C ILE A 55 14.18 -8.41 -5.49
N GLN A 56 14.31 -8.01 -6.76
CA GLN A 56 14.97 -8.84 -7.78
C GLN A 56 16.41 -9.15 -7.40
N THR A 57 17.17 -8.17 -6.90
CA THR A 57 18.55 -8.36 -6.46
C THR A 57 18.63 -9.33 -5.29
N VAL A 58 17.77 -9.15 -4.28
CA VAL A 58 17.66 -10.05 -3.12
C VAL A 58 17.25 -11.47 -3.53
N SER A 59 16.29 -11.61 -4.45
CA SER A 59 15.86 -12.91 -4.97
C SER A 59 16.98 -13.65 -5.71
N LYS A 60 17.79 -12.92 -6.50
CA LYS A 60 18.95 -13.49 -7.19
C LYS A 60 20.05 -13.92 -6.21
N LEU A 61 20.25 -13.15 -5.14
CA LEU A 61 21.19 -13.50 -4.07
C LEU A 61 20.72 -14.71 -3.25
N ASN A 62 19.41 -14.89 -3.05
CA ASN A 62 18.84 -16.01 -2.31
C ASN A 62 18.72 -17.31 -3.13
N LEU A 63 18.70 -17.22 -4.46
CA LEU A 63 18.64 -18.38 -5.37
C LEU A 63 20.04 -18.90 -5.77
N GLY A 64 21.11 -18.21 -5.35
CA GLY A 64 22.50 -18.54 -5.69
C GLY A 64 23.27 -19.31 -4.61
N ASN A 65 22.62 -19.74 -3.52
CA ASN A 65 23.21 -20.53 -2.43
C ASN A 65 22.60 -21.93 -2.34
#